data_AF-A0A7C2PVV1-F1
#
_entry.id   AF-A0A7C2PVV1-F1
#
_cell.length_a   1.000
_cell.length_b   1.000
_cell.length_c   1.000
_cell.angle_alpha   90.00
_cell.angle_beta   90.00
_cell.angle_gamma   90.00
#
_symmetry.space_group_name_H-M   'P 1'
#
loop_
_entity.id
_entity.type
_entity.pdbx_description
1 polymer ?
#
loop_
_entity_poly.entity_id
_entity_poly.type
_entity_poly.pdbx_seq_one_letter_code
_entity_poly.pdbx_strand_id
1 'polypeptide(L)' 'MNEEQLEFIKAIDEYKRVNNRPFPTWTEVLDVVLYLGYRRVAPAGEFKLTKGRQTPRPRRLDADEVNEAGRT' A
#
# COMPACT_ATOMS: atom_id res chain seq x y z
N MET A 1 7.32 -14.39 -10.31
CA MET A 1 6.73 -13.30 -11.10
C MET A 1 5.74 -13.95 -12.04
N ASN A 2 4.45 -13.63 -11.95
CA ASN A 2 3.42 -14.22 -12.81
C ASN A 2 3.27 -13.41 -14.11
N GLU A 3 2.78 -14.03 -15.18
CA GLU A 3 2.58 -13.40 -16.49
C GLU A 3 1.63 -12.20 -16.40
N GLU A 4 0.49 -12.37 -15.72
CA GLU A 4 -0.47 -11.29 -15.42
C GLU A 4 0.16 -10.08 -14.73
N GLN A 5 1.07 -10.32 -13.78
CA GLN A 5 1.76 -9.24 -13.07
C GLN A 5 2.70 -8.48 -13.99
N LEU A 6 3.34 -9.18 -14.94
CA LEU A 6 4.26 -8.59 -15.90
C LEU A 6 3.51 -7.77 -16.95
N GLU A 7 2.36 -8.25 -17.43
CA GLU A 7 1.46 -7.51 -18.29
C GLU A 7 0.91 -6.25 -17.61
N PHE A 8 0.49 -6.36 -16.35
CA PHE A 8 0.03 -5.21 -15.57
C PHE A 8 1.12 -4.13 -15.44
N ILE A 9 2.36 -4.53 -15.14
CA ILE A 9 3.48 -3.58 -15.03
C ILE A 9 3.76 -2.89 -16.37
N LYS A 10 3.77 -3.63 -17.48
CA LYS A 10 3.90 -3.04 -18.84
C LYS A 10 2.76 -2.06 -19.13
N ALA A 11 1.54 -2.47 -18.79
CA ALA A 11 0.31 -1.67 -18.70
C ALA A 11 0.55 -0.26 -18.14
N ILE A 12 1.01 -0.26 -16.90
CA ILE A 12 1.25 0.96 -16.11
C ILE A 12 2.41 1.78 -16.66
N ASP A 13 3.48 1.15 -17.12
CA ASP A 13 4.62 1.88 -17.68
C ASP A 13 4.23 2.62 -18.96
N GLU A 14 3.46 1.98 -19.84
CA GLU A 14 2.91 2.61 -21.03
C GLU A 14 1.96 3.76 -20.68
N TYR A 15 1.08 3.57 -19.70
CA TYR A 15 0.19 4.64 -19.21
C TYR A 15 0.98 5.87 -18.75
N LYS A 16 2.04 5.67 -17.96
CA LYS A 16 2.89 6.75 -17.47
C LYS A 16 3.58 7.51 -18.61
N ARG A 17 4.09 6.78 -19.61
CA ARG A 17 4.80 7.33 -20.77
C ARG A 17 3.87 8.17 -21.66
N VAL A 18 2.66 7.67 -21.93
CA VAL A 18 1.68 8.37 -22.78
C VAL A 18 1.15 9.63 -22.09
N ASN A 19 0.85 9.55 -20.79
CA ASN A 19 0.24 10.66 -20.07
C ASN A 19 1.26 11.63 -19.45
N ASN A 20 2.56 11.38 -19.58
CA ASN A 20 3.64 12.11 -18.90
C ASN A 20 3.40 12.28 -17.38
N ARG A 21 2.71 11.31 -16.77
CA ARG A 21 2.36 11.30 -15.34
C ARG A 21 3.17 10.21 -14.65
N PRO A 22 4.20 10.54 -13.86
CA PRO A 22 5.00 9.55 -13.17
C PRO A 22 4.21 8.79 -12.08
N PHE A 23 3.16 9.41 -11.54
CA PHE A 23 2.29 8.87 -10.49
C PHE A 23 0.83 8.89 -10.95
N PRO A 24 0.30 7.79 -11.52
CA PRO A 24 -1.12 7.67 -11.78
C PRO A 24 -1.90 7.62 -10.46
N THR A 25 -3.11 8.16 -10.48
CA THR A 25 -4.11 8.04 -9.42
C THR A 25 -4.67 6.61 -9.39
N TRP A 26 -5.21 6.20 -8.25
CA TRP A 26 -5.84 4.87 -8.12
C TRP A 26 -7.03 4.67 -9.07
N THR A 27 -7.72 5.75 -9.45
CA THR A 27 -8.78 5.70 -10.47
C THR A 27 -8.20 5.36 -11.85
N GLU A 28 -7.12 6.02 -12.25
CA GLU A 28 -6.44 5.72 -13.53
C GLU A 28 -5.88 4.30 -13.55
N VAL A 29 -5.37 3.81 -12.42
CA VAL A 29 -4.94 2.42 -12.29
C VAL A 29 -6.10 1.45 -12.51
N LEU A 30 -7.30 1.75 -11.97
CA LEU A 30 -8.48 0.93 -12.21
C LEU A 30 -8.86 0.92 -13.69
N ASP A 31 -8.77 2.05 -14.40
CA ASP A 31 -9.04 2.11 -15.84
C ASP A 31 -8.05 1.24 -16.64
N VAL A 32 -6.76 1.23 -16.28
CA VAL A 32 -5.76 0.34 -16.91
C VAL A 32 -6.09 -1.13 -16.66
N VAL A 33 -6.50 -1.49 -15.44
CA VAL A 33 -6.93 -2.86 -15.11
C VAL A 33 -8.16 -3.27 -15.94
N LEU A 34 -9.13 -2.38 -16.10
CA LEU A 34 -10.30 -2.63 -16.94
C LEU A 34 -9.92 -2.78 -18.42
N TYR A 35 -8.99 -1.96 -18.92
CA TYR A 35 -8.48 -2.04 -20.30
C TYR A 35 -7.77 -3.36 -20.60
N LEU A 36 -7.03 -3.90 -19.63
CA LEU A 36 -6.42 -5.23 -19.71
C LEU A 36 -7.45 -6.38 -19.74
N GLY A 37 -8.74 -6.08 -19.61
CA GLY A 37 -9.82 -7.07 -19.68
C GLY A 37 -10.16 -7.73 -18.35
N TYR A 38 -9.59 -7.26 -17.23
CA TYR A 38 -9.97 -7.76 -15.92
C TYR A 38 -11.40 -7.34 -15.60
N ARG A 39 -12.25 -8.34 -15.33
CA ARG A 39 -13.64 -8.14 -14.96
C ARG A 39 -13.88 -8.66 -13.55
N ARG A 40 -14.65 -7.92 -12.77
CA ARG A 40 -15.13 -8.39 -11.47
C ARG A 40 -16.16 -9.51 -11.68
N VAL A 41 -15.75 -10.76 -11.47
CA VAL A 41 -16.59 -11.96 -11.67
C VAL A 41 -17.25 -12.47 -10.38
N ALA A 42 -16.78 -12.02 -9.22
CA ALA A 42 -17.31 -12.41 -7.92
C ALA A 42 -17.82 -11.17 -7.16
N PRO A 43 -18.76 -11.34 -6.21
CA PRO A 43 -19.06 -10.28 -5.24
C PRO A 43 -17.77 -9.89 -4.51
N ALA A 44 -17.72 -8.66 -4.00
CA ALA A 44 -16.58 -8.22 -3.19
C ALA A 44 -16.38 -9.21 -2.05
N GLY A 45 -15.26 -9.93 -2.06
CA GLY A 45 -14.86 -10.78 -0.95
C GLY A 45 -14.68 -9.93 0.30
N GLU A 46 -14.72 -10.56 1.47
CA GLU A 46 -14.47 -9.87 2.73
C GLU A 46 -13.03 -9.32 2.72
N PHE A 47 -12.89 -8.02 2.42
CA PHE A 47 -11.60 -7.35 2.31
C PHE A 47 -11.03 -7.14 3.72
N LYS A 48 -10.32 -8.15 4.26
CA LYS A 48 -9.58 -8.01 5.52
C LYS A 48 -8.31 -7.20 5.28
N LEU A 49 -8.43 -5.89 5.37
CA LEU A 49 -7.29 -4.98 5.50
C LEU A 49 -6.67 -5.14 6.90
N THR A 50 -6.08 -6.30 7.19
CA THR A 50 -5.36 -6.53 8.45
C THR A 50 -3.87 -6.69 8.19
N LYS A 51 -3.20 -5.57 7.86
CA LYS A 51 -1.97 -5.30 8.63
C LYS A 51 -2.46 -4.59 9.87
N GLY A 52 -2.52 -5.31 10.99
CA GLY A 52 -2.84 -4.70 12.28
C GLY A 52 -1.99 -3.44 12.48
N ARG A 53 -2.58 -2.41 13.11
CA ARG A 53 -1.82 -1.23 13.56
C ARG A 53 -0.52 -1.73 14.19
N GLN A 54 0.62 -1.41 13.59
CA GLN A 54 1.87 -1.46 14.33
C GLN A 54 1.76 -0.32 15.33
N THR A 55 1.33 -0.63 16.56
CA THR A 55 1.54 0.29 17.67
C THR A 55 3.04 0.55 17.72
N PRO A 56 3.51 1.80 17.64
CA PRO A 56 4.91 2.09 17.87
C PRO A 56 5.29 1.43 19.20
N ARG A 57 6.34 0.61 19.23
CA ARG A 57 6.80 0.04 20.50
C ARG A 57 7.05 1.24 21.43
N PRO A 58 6.47 1.26 22.64
CA PRO A 58 6.78 2.34 23.57
C PRO A 58 8.31 2.36 23.72
N ARG A 59 8.88 3.57 23.58
CA ARG A 59 10.29 3.81 23.87
C ARG A 59 10.54 3.20 25.25
N ARG A 60 11.43 2.22 25.37
CA ARG A 60 11.87 1.77 26.70
C ARG A 60 12.40 3.02 27.38
N LEU A 61 11.70 3.50 28.39
CA LEU A 61 12.29 4.47 29.32
C LEU A 61 13.28 3.63 30.12
N ASP A 62 14.56 3.87 29.89
CA ASP A 62 15.61 3.21 30.64
C ASP A 62 15.43 3.56 32.13
N ALA A 63 15.63 2.56 33.00
CA ALA A 63 15.29 2.61 34.42
C ALA A 63 16.06 3.69 35.22
N ASP A 64 17.01 4.37 34.59
CA ASP A 64 17.77 5.45 35.19
C ASP A 64 16.97 6.77 35.28
N GLU A 65 15.94 6.99 34.45
CA GLU A 65 15.16 8.25 34.45
C GLU A 65 14.14 8.32 35.62
N VAL A 66 13.72 7.18 36.17
CA VAL A 66 12.70 7.13 37.24
C VAL A 66 13.26 7.41 38.64
N ASN A 67 14.58 7.37 38.84
CA ASN A 67 15.19 7.53 40.17
C ASN A 67 15.58 8.98 40.52
N GLU A 68 15.57 9.89 39.54
CA GLU A 68 15.96 11.30 39.77
C GLU A 68 14.75 12.22 40.03
N ALA A 69 13.57 11.88 39.51
CA ALA A 69 12.34 12.65 39.70
C ALA A 69 11.69 12.50 41.09
N GLY A 70 12.22 11.63 41.96
CA GLY A 70 11.72 11.39 43.33
C GLY A 70 12.48 12.16 44.41
N ARG A 71 13.38 13.09 44.05
CA ARG A 71 14.26 13.78 45.01
C ARG A 71 14.26 15.31 44.84
N THR A 72 13.08 15.92 44.78
CA THR A 72 12.86 17.34 45.11
C THR A 72 11.50 17.50 45.75
#